data_AF-A0A6L6WXC1-F1
#
_entry.id   AF-A0A6L6WXC1-F1
#
_cell.length_a   1.000
_cell.length_b   1.000
_cell.length_c   1.000
_cell.angle_alpha   90.00
_cell.angle_beta   90.00
_cell.angle_gamma   90.00
#
_symmetry.space_group_name_H-M   'P 1'
#
loop_
_entity.id
_entity.type
_entity.pdbx_description
1 polymer ?
#
loop_
_entity_poly.entity_id
_entity_poly.type
_entity_poly.pdbx_seq_one_letter_code
_entity_poly.pdbx_strand_id
1 'polypeptide(L)'
;MGTTRTEGILAPSKEVDPAWHTFMLHSVEYTEWCRVNFGRFLHHRPNSKVRTRGLMVSVVDHIEKAGFEVDRRLWQMSAACNEPTCCGDGPCC
;
A
#
# COMPACT_ATOMS: atom_id res chain seq x y z
N MET A 1 2.88 19.01 2.38
CA MET A 1 3.35 17.67 2.80
C MET A 1 2.13 16.90 3.28
N GLY A 2 1.71 15.87 2.54
CA GLY A 2 0.45 15.17 2.82
C GLY A 2 0.57 14.30 4.06
N THR A 3 0.11 14.81 5.19
CA THR A 3 -0.14 14.02 6.39
C THR A 3 -1.58 13.51 6.29
N THR A 4 -1.76 12.27 5.82
CA THR A 4 -3.00 11.55 6.09
C THR A 4 -3.07 11.36 7.60
N ARG A 5 -3.93 12.14 8.27
CA ARG A 5 -4.25 12.01 9.71
C ARG A 5 -4.96 10.69 9.93
N THR A 6 -4.22 9.61 9.96
CA THR A 6 -4.67 8.36 10.54
C THR A 6 -3.47 7.83 11.30
N GLU A 7 -3.58 7.80 12.62
CA GLU A 7 -2.50 7.46 13.55
C GLU A 7 -2.09 5.99 13.49
N GLY A 8 -2.54 5.25 12.47
CA GLY A 8 -2.21 3.85 12.26
C GLY A 8 -1.64 3.59 10.87
N ILE A 9 -0.88 2.49 10.76
CA ILE A 9 -0.17 2.11 9.55
C ILE A 9 -1.17 1.48 8.59
N LEU A 10 -1.40 2.10 7.44
CA LEU A 10 -2.17 1.51 6.33
C LEU A 10 -1.24 0.60 5.51
N ALA A 11 -1.75 -0.56 5.10
CA ALA A 11 -1.02 -1.55 4.32
C ALA A 11 -1.94 -2.16 3.25
N PRO A 12 -1.50 -2.27 1.98
CA PRO A 12 -2.25 -3.03 0.99
C PRO A 12 -2.35 -4.51 1.40
N SER A 13 -3.33 -5.22 0.85
CA SER A 13 -3.50 -6.66 1.04
C SER A 13 -2.36 -7.45 0.42
N LYS A 14 -2.31 -8.76 0.71
CA LYS A 14 -1.32 -9.69 0.15
C LYS A 14 -1.34 -9.69 -1.38
N GLU A 15 -2.51 -9.56 -1.97
CA GLU A 15 -2.74 -9.61 -3.41
C GLU A 15 -2.47 -8.26 -4.09
N VAL A 16 -2.82 -7.14 -3.43
CA VAL A 16 -2.67 -5.79 -4.00
C VAL A 16 -1.23 -5.30 -3.90
N ASP A 17 -0.51 -5.67 -2.85
CA ASP A 17 0.87 -5.26 -2.63
C ASP A 17 1.82 -5.56 -3.82
N PRO A 18 1.94 -6.80 -4.35
CA PRO A 18 2.81 -7.07 -5.50
C PRO A 18 2.36 -6.37 -6.78
N ALA A 19 1.04 -6.19 -6.97
CA ALA A 19 0.51 -5.46 -8.12
C ALA A 19 0.91 -3.98 -8.07
N TRP A 20 0.86 -3.37 -6.87
CA TRP A 20 1.31 -2.01 -6.65
C TRP A 20 2.81 -1.85 -6.92
N HIS A 21 3.64 -2.77 -6.41
CA HIS A 21 5.08 -2.78 -6.69
C HIS A 21 5.39 -2.92 -8.17
N THR A 22 4.69 -3.82 -8.86
CA THR A 22 4.86 -4.02 -10.31
C THR A 22 4.45 -2.78 -11.09
N PHE A 23 3.34 -2.13 -10.74
CA PHE A 23 2.90 -0.90 -11.39
C PHE A 23 3.93 0.22 -11.28
N MET A 24 4.60 0.36 -10.13
CA MET A 24 5.67 1.36 -9.95
C MET A 24 6.86 1.17 -10.90
N LEU A 25 7.11 -0.05 -11.39
CA LEU A 25 8.17 -0.33 -12.36
C LEU A 25 7.84 0.15 -13.78
N HIS A 26 6.56 0.35 -14.11
CA HIS A 26 6.13 1.01 -15.34
C HIS A 26 6.28 2.52 -15.18
N SER A 27 7.53 2.99 -15.15
CA SER A 27 7.89 4.30 -14.60
C SER A 27 7.27 5.48 -15.34
N VAL A 28 7.00 5.37 -16.64
CA VAL A 28 6.34 6.43 -17.43
C VAL A 28 4.88 6.56 -17.01
N GLU A 29 4.16 5.44 -17.02
CA GLU A 29 2.74 5.35 -16.65
C GLU A 29 2.53 5.71 -15.18
N TYR A 30 3.41 5.23 -14.29
CA TYR A 30 3.36 5.54 -12.87
C TYR A 30 3.57 7.03 -12.61
N THR A 31 4.55 7.65 -13.28
CA THR A 31 4.81 9.10 -13.15
C THR A 31 3.62 9.92 -13.59
N GLU A 32 3.03 9.59 -14.74
CA GLU A 32 1.87 10.31 -15.26
C GLU A 32 0.64 10.11 -14.36
N TRP A 33 0.37 8.88 -13.94
CA TRP A 33 -0.71 8.58 -13.02
C TRP A 33 -0.56 9.35 -11.69
N CYS A 34 0.65 9.43 -11.13
CA CYS A 34 0.91 10.24 -9.94
C CYS A 34 0.64 11.73 -10.18
N ARG A 35 1.06 12.27 -11.33
CA ARG A 35 0.85 13.68 -11.69
C ARG A 35 -0.65 13.99 -11.83
N VAL A 36 -1.40 13.13 -12.51
CA VAL A 36 -2.84 13.32 -12.74
C VAL A 36 -3.63 13.23 -11.44
N ASN A 37 -3.34 12.25 -10.58
CA ASN A 37 -4.16 11.98 -9.39
C ASN A 37 -3.73 12.76 -8.14
N PHE A 38 -2.46 13.16 -8.04
CA PHE A 38 -1.90 13.80 -6.83
C PHE A 38 -1.15 15.10 -7.10
N GLY A 39 -0.96 15.49 -8.36
CA GLY A 39 -0.19 16.68 -8.74
C GLY A 39 1.32 16.56 -8.48
N ARG A 40 1.82 15.39 -8.04
CA ARG A 40 3.23 15.16 -7.71
C ARG A 40 3.57 13.67 -7.76
N PHE A 41 4.85 13.34 -7.94
CA PHE A 41 5.34 11.98 -7.83
C PHE A 41 5.22 11.47 -6.38
N LEU A 42 4.71 10.25 -6.21
CA LEU A 42 4.70 9.55 -4.93
C LEU A 42 5.89 8.60 -4.88
N HIS A 43 6.89 8.91 -4.03
CA HIS A 43 8.03 8.03 -3.87
C HIS A 43 7.68 6.83 -3.01
N HIS A 44 7.95 5.62 -3.51
CA HIS A 44 8.03 4.45 -2.66
C HIS A 44 9.16 4.61 -1.66
N ARG A 45 8.83 4.42 -0.38
CA ARG A 45 9.79 4.43 0.72
C ARG A 45 9.63 3.10 1.44
N PRO A 46 10.46 2.12 1.10
CA PRO A 46 10.38 0.82 1.70
C PRO A 46 10.50 0.92 3.22
N ASN A 47 9.63 0.24 3.96
CA ASN A 47 9.64 0.27 5.42
C ASN A 47 9.96 -1.12 5.97
N SER A 48 11.18 -1.29 6.47
CA SER A 48 11.69 -2.56 7.02
C SER A 48 11.13 -2.92 8.40
N LYS A 49 10.22 -2.12 8.97
CA LYS A 49 9.68 -2.39 10.29
C LYS A 49 8.70 -3.56 10.25
N VAL A 50 8.83 -4.46 11.22
CA VAL A 50 7.90 -5.55 11.48
C VAL A 50 6.48 -4.98 11.63
N ARG A 51 5.57 -5.43 10.76
CA ARG A 51 4.16 -5.04 10.81
C ARG A 51 3.48 -5.86 11.91
N THR A 52 3.21 -5.25 13.06
CA THR A 52 2.41 -5.91 14.11
C THR A 52 0.94 -5.59 13.92
N ARG A 53 0.09 -6.64 13.96
CA ARG A 53 -1.36 -6.57 13.73
C ARG A 53 -2.08 -5.50 14.57
N GLY A 54 -1.56 -5.17 15.75
CA GLY A 54 -2.13 -4.17 16.66
C GLY A 54 -1.99 -2.70 16.21
N LEU A 55 -1.14 -2.40 15.22
CA LEU A 55 -0.91 -1.03 14.72
C LEU A 55 -1.49 -0.78 13.32
N MET A 56 -2.05 -1.81 12.69
CA MET A 56 -2.59 -1.72 11.33
C MET A 56 -4.08 -1.39 11.36
N VAL A 57 -4.45 -0.36 10.60
CA VAL A 57 -5.85 0.04 10.44
C VAL A 57 -6.40 -0.63 9.18
N SER A 58 -7.69 -1.00 9.19
CA SER A 58 -8.35 -1.59 8.02
C SER A 58 -8.35 -0.60 6.85
N VAL A 59 -7.56 -0.90 5.81
CA VAL A 59 -7.54 -0.10 4.59
C VAL A 59 -8.89 -0.16 3.87
N VAL A 60 -9.56 -1.32 3.90
CA VAL A 60 -10.90 -1.49 3.33
C VAL A 60 -11.89 -0.51 3.95
N ASP A 61 -11.93 -0.44 5.29
CA ASP A 61 -12.85 0.46 5.99
C ASP A 61 -12.59 1.92 5.62
N HIS A 62 -11.32 2.30 5.42
CA HIS A 62 -10.95 3.64 5.00
C HIS A 62 -11.36 3.94 3.56
N ILE A 63 -11.18 3.00 2.63
CA ILE A 63 -11.58 3.17 1.22
C ILE A 63 -13.11 3.26 1.12
N GLU A 64 -13.85 2.40 1.83
CA GLU A 64 -15.31 2.42 1.85
C GLU A 64 -15.85 3.70 2.50
N LYS A 65 -15.27 4.17 3.61
CA LYS A 65 -15.64 5.46 4.23
C LYS A 65 -15.37 6.66 3.33
N ALA A 66 -14.40 6.55 2.42
CA ALA A 66 -14.14 7.56 1.41
C ALA A 66 -15.12 7.51 0.23
N GLY A 67 -16.06 6.55 0.22
CA GLY A 67 -17.13 6.43 -0.78
C GLY A 67 -16.76 5.60 -2.00
N PHE A 68 -15.66 4.84 -1.95
CA PHE A 68 -15.25 3.96 -3.04
C PHE A 68 -15.75 2.54 -2.84
N GLU A 69 -16.15 1.89 -3.92
CA GLU A 69 -16.43 0.45 -3.94
C GLU A 69 -15.12 -0.35 -3.85
N VAL A 70 -15.10 -1.39 -3.02
CA VAL A 70 -13.92 -2.24 -2.82
C VAL A 70 -14.21 -3.67 -3.26
N ASP A 71 -13.41 -4.21 -4.18
CA ASP A 71 -13.42 -5.65 -4.44
C ASP A 71 -12.78 -6.40 -3.26
N ARG A 72 -13.63 -6.90 -2.37
CA ARG A 72 -13.20 -7.62 -1.17
C ARG A 72 -12.40 -8.88 -1.46
N ARG A 73 -12.45 -9.44 -2.69
CA ARG A 73 -11.61 -10.59 -3.06
C ARG A 73 -10.15 -10.21 -3.18
N LEU A 74 -9.87 -8.99 -3.65
CA LEU A 74 -8.51 -8.44 -3.75
C LEU A 74 -8.04 -7.85 -2.43
N TRP A 75 -8.95 -7.39 -1.58
CA TRP A 75 -8.65 -6.69 -0.33
C TRP A 75 -9.00 -7.51 0.94
N GLN A 76 -8.89 -8.84 0.89
CA GLN A 76 -9.09 -9.68 2.08
C GLN A 76 -8.06 -9.34 3.17
N MET A 77 -8.41 -9.56 4.44
CA MET A 77 -7.56 -9.22 5.59
C MET A 77 -6.17 -9.87 5.48
N SER A 78 -5.16 -9.09 5.09
CA SER A 78 -3.76 -9.47 5.23
C SER A 78 -3.32 -9.26 6.69
N ALA A 79 -3.67 -10.22 7.55
CA ALA A 79 -3.11 -10.31 8.90
C ALA A 79 -1.79 -11.10 8.94
N ALA A 80 -1.40 -11.75 7.84
CA ALA A 80 -0.11 -12.41 7.71
C ALA A 80 0.76 -11.63 6.74
N CYS A 81 1.99 -11.32 7.16
CA CYS A 81 3.04 -10.88 6.27
C CYS A 81 3.05 -11.73 5.00
N ASN A 82 3.12 -11.08 3.85
CA ASN A 82 3.25 -11.77 2.58
C ASN A 82 4.72 -12.18 2.43
N GLU A 83 5.01 -13.48 2.41
CA GLU A 83 6.31 -13.99 1.94
C GLU A 83 6.23 -14.12 0.42
N PRO A 84 7.16 -13.55 -0.37
CA PRO A 84 8.51 -13.08 -0.02
C PRO A 84 8.62 -11.56 0.24
N THR A 85 7.51 -10.84 0.39
CA THR A 85 7.47 -9.37 0.55
C THR A 85 7.88 -8.85 1.92
N CYS A 86 8.14 -9.74 2.90
CA CYS A 86 9.05 -9.42 4.01
C CYS A 86 10.46 -9.00 3.53
N CYS A 87 10.82 -9.32 2.29
CA CYS A 87 12.08 -9.01 1.62
C CYS A 87 11.92 -8.10 0.38
N GLY A 88 10.69 -7.69 0.03
CA GLY A 88 10.42 -6.87 -1.18
C GLY A 88 10.83 -5.41 -1.05
N ASP A 89 10.93 -4.95 0.20
CA ASP A 89 11.14 -3.56 0.59
C ASP A 89 12.49 -3.32 1.32
N GLY A 90 13.44 -4.26 1.29
CA GLY A 90 14.70 -4.07 2.00
C GLY A 90 15.57 -5.30 2.08
N PRO A 91 16.79 -5.16 2.64
CA PRO A 91 17.78 -6.23 2.72
C PRO A 91 17.39 -7.22 3.82
N CYS A 92 16.34 -7.99 3.57
CA CYS A 92 16.00 -9.14 4.37
C CYS A 92 16.53 -10.38 3.63
N CYS A 93 17.85 -10.48 3.58
CA CYS A 93 18.66 -11.68 3.38
C CYS A 93 19.84 -11.58 4.36
#